data_AF-A0A162H2C3-F1
#
_entry.id   AF-A0A162H2C3-F1
#
_cell.length_a   1.000
_cell.length_b   1.000
_cell.length_c   1.000
_cell.angle_alpha   90.00
_cell.angle_beta   90.00
_cell.angle_gamma   90.00
#
_symmetry.space_group_name_H-M   'P 1'
#
loop_
_entity.id
_entity.type
_entity.pdbx_description
1 polymer ?
#
loop_
_entity_poly.entity_id
_entity_poly.type
_entity_poly.pdbx_seq_one_letter_code
_entity_poly.pdbx_strand_id
1 'polypeptide(L)'
;MIFTMAKLIAVHNLDSENLRHAIELGGLACPSLAIIRDDIPFDRFGDITLIAPKDMANPRKHPVFDADVYSVRYPRQLFKVRYGDVEATLEALQEVAHNMGTSCHAGAWQGALEKDGIQGAIKEALYDPVVLVAFARSLGRNPRIPMKDPDLLEGTSKNKEVRKFLKKNPDCINWSHNDPKLLPLGKALIGYFREQAEAIANARCEGVDDRQLLDEEIDHYMKVFTECMVDTEEGMIPPHNLIPRLVMDQSTLEEGKVLDENEIRKRLRSVTDKNRSKFDEFVSNIFTPALGQAYFKISRDGKDPQKKAYTLDNITSYMKRKVRDGENFNYGSGSVRAIGAKQFRNFQDVEDNMARIVSQKDMDVRGRELNDELLSLTDKFKSTYRYQADSFRYVDDITDMVKHYMKKGDSLGDWLFDFTDDQRKAIDTYIENLRSAPTAYFEVKTQRAVELNEFEGALIPRGTDKSLLDKLSSTGLKLELYDPKVEGDRVRALHAFDGVMFGERDLAADKGKELNEVATSPNARTSQHYITNREAFQKQVDRPGADLDDVPSTGGPKSGPGMLTA
;
A
#
# COMPACT_ATOMS: atom_id res chain seq x y z
N MET A 1 13.45 -45.40 17.70
CA MET A 1 12.64 -45.43 16.46
C MET A 1 11.81 -44.16 16.47
N ILE A 2 12.19 -43.16 15.68
CA ILE A 2 11.40 -41.93 15.53
C ILE A 2 10.45 -42.22 14.38
N PHE A 3 9.16 -42.39 14.68
CA PHE A 3 8.15 -42.62 13.66
C PHE A 3 7.99 -41.35 12.82
N THR A 4 8.24 -41.48 11.51
CA THR A 4 8.18 -40.44 10.46
C THR A 4 6.83 -40.43 9.75
N MET A 5 5.77 -40.72 10.49
CA MET A 5 4.40 -40.64 9.98
C MET A 5 3.98 -39.17 9.99
N ALA A 6 3.65 -38.65 8.81
CA ALA A 6 3.04 -37.34 8.67
C ALA A 6 1.61 -37.51 8.15
N LYS A 7 0.74 -36.56 8.47
CA LYS A 7 -0.62 -36.43 7.95
C LYS A 7 -0.80 -35.05 7.30
N LEU A 8 -1.87 -34.93 6.53
CA LEU A 8 -2.32 -33.71 5.89
C LEU A 8 -3.53 -33.12 6.63
N ILE A 9 -3.61 -31.79 6.68
CA ILE A 9 -4.75 -31.05 7.21
C ILE A 9 -4.98 -29.78 6.39
N ALA A 10 -6.24 -29.40 6.22
CA ALA A 10 -6.62 -28.17 5.52
C ALA A 10 -6.91 -27.04 6.51
N VAL A 11 -6.32 -25.88 6.27
CA VAL A 11 -6.36 -24.75 7.19
C VAL A 11 -6.54 -23.41 6.46
N HIS A 12 -7.06 -22.40 7.16
CA HIS A 12 -7.10 -21.01 6.69
C HIS A 12 -6.51 -20.10 7.76
N ASN A 13 -5.38 -19.45 7.46
CA ASN A 13 -4.77 -18.48 8.36
C ASN A 13 -5.30 -17.07 8.09
N LEU A 14 -5.52 -16.32 9.17
CA LEU A 14 -5.92 -14.92 9.16
C LEU A 14 -5.51 -14.24 10.47
N ASP A 15 -5.47 -12.91 10.50
CA ASP A 15 -5.24 -12.15 11.72
C ASP A 15 -6.56 -11.82 12.45
N SER A 16 -6.44 -11.23 13.65
CA SER A 16 -7.57 -10.85 14.47
C SER A 16 -8.50 -9.80 13.83
N GLU A 17 -7.98 -8.90 12.99
CA GLU A 17 -8.80 -7.88 12.32
C GLU A 17 -9.63 -8.51 11.20
N ASN A 18 -8.99 -9.34 10.37
CA ASN A 18 -9.63 -10.10 9.31
C ASN A 18 -10.68 -11.09 9.85
N LEU A 19 -10.45 -11.68 11.02
CA LEU A 19 -11.45 -12.55 11.66
C LEU A 19 -12.66 -11.76 12.17
N ARG A 20 -12.47 -10.58 12.78
CA ARG A 20 -13.58 -9.70 13.16
C ARG A 20 -14.38 -9.28 11.94
N HIS A 21 -13.69 -8.93 10.86
CA HIS A 21 -14.30 -8.58 9.59
C HIS A 21 -15.14 -9.73 9.02
N ALA A 22 -14.61 -10.97 9.04
CA ALA A 22 -15.35 -12.14 8.59
C ALA A 22 -16.62 -12.38 9.45
N ILE A 23 -16.53 -12.23 10.77
CA ILE A 23 -17.69 -12.33 11.67
C ILE A 23 -18.75 -11.26 11.30
N GLU A 24 -18.33 -10.02 11.10
CA GLU A 24 -19.23 -8.90 10.76
C GLU A 24 -19.88 -9.06 9.38
N LEU A 25 -19.14 -9.62 8.42
CA LEU A 25 -19.64 -9.90 7.08
C LEU A 25 -20.56 -11.15 7.03
N GLY A 26 -20.54 -11.97 8.08
CA GLY A 26 -21.29 -13.22 8.19
C GLY A 26 -20.57 -14.44 7.60
N GLY A 27 -19.28 -14.32 7.28
CA GLY A 27 -18.47 -15.41 6.73
C GLY A 27 -17.27 -14.92 5.91
N LEU A 28 -16.56 -15.87 5.33
CA LEU A 28 -15.41 -15.63 4.46
C LEU A 28 -15.85 -15.73 2.99
N ALA A 29 -15.55 -14.71 2.18
CA ALA A 29 -15.84 -14.74 0.76
C ALA A 29 -14.74 -15.48 -0.02
N CYS A 30 -15.04 -16.67 -0.54
CA CYS A 30 -14.10 -17.50 -1.32
C CYS A 30 -12.73 -17.70 -0.62
N PRO A 31 -12.69 -18.14 0.65
CA PRO A 31 -11.41 -18.34 1.34
C PRO A 31 -10.54 -19.34 0.59
N SER A 32 -9.25 -19.02 0.57
CA SER A 32 -8.13 -19.88 0.20
C SER A 32 -7.80 -20.80 1.37
N LEU A 33 -7.82 -22.13 1.19
CA LEU A 33 -7.36 -23.05 2.23
C LEU A 33 -6.01 -23.65 1.83
N ALA A 34 -5.09 -23.74 2.78
CA ALA A 34 -3.83 -24.42 2.63
C ALA A 34 -3.96 -25.86 3.13
N ILE A 35 -3.64 -26.86 2.31
CA ILE A 35 -3.36 -28.21 2.76
C ILE A 35 -1.88 -28.27 3.13
N ILE A 36 -1.63 -28.53 4.42
CA ILE A 36 -0.29 -28.55 5.01
C ILE A 36 0.00 -29.92 5.60
N ARG A 37 1.28 -30.18 5.89
CA ARG A 37 1.68 -31.30 6.73
C ARG A 37 1.55 -30.95 8.20
N ASP A 38 1.11 -31.90 9.00
CA ASP A 38 0.89 -31.75 10.44
C ASP A 38 2.19 -31.69 11.27
N ASP A 39 3.34 -32.00 10.67
CA ASP A 39 4.66 -31.98 11.31
C ASP A 39 5.49 -30.73 10.95
N ILE A 40 4.99 -29.85 10.09
CA ILE A 40 5.65 -28.63 9.66
C ILE A 40 4.87 -27.41 10.19
N PRO A 41 5.52 -26.46 10.90
CA PRO A 41 4.86 -25.20 11.28
C PRO A 41 4.36 -24.41 10.07
N PHE A 42 3.13 -23.90 10.16
CA PHE A 42 2.52 -23.04 9.14
C PHE A 42 1.98 -21.75 9.77
N ASP A 43 2.75 -20.67 9.64
CA ASP A 43 2.51 -19.39 10.32
C ASP A 43 2.34 -18.19 9.38
N ARG A 44 2.25 -18.43 8.08
CA ARG A 44 1.96 -17.40 7.08
C ARG A 44 0.50 -16.97 7.11
N PHE A 45 0.25 -15.73 6.68
CA PHE A 45 -1.08 -15.15 6.47
C PHE A 45 -1.91 -14.89 7.73
N GLY A 46 -1.33 -15.10 8.92
CA GLY A 46 -2.01 -14.80 10.18
C GLY A 46 -1.61 -15.73 11.32
N ASP A 47 -1.86 -15.26 12.53
CA ASP A 47 -1.62 -15.98 13.78
C ASP A 47 -2.83 -16.82 14.21
N ILE A 48 -4.02 -16.58 13.66
CA ILE A 48 -5.20 -17.43 13.86
C ILE A 48 -5.29 -18.43 12.71
N THR A 49 -5.55 -19.70 13.03
CA THR A 49 -5.75 -20.78 12.05
C THR A 49 -7.14 -21.37 12.17
N LEU A 50 -8.00 -21.20 11.18
CA LEU A 50 -9.26 -21.96 11.10
C LEU A 50 -8.97 -23.36 10.54
N ILE A 51 -9.52 -24.38 11.19
CA ILE A 51 -9.35 -25.79 10.84
C ILE A 51 -10.52 -26.25 9.99
N ALA A 52 -10.27 -26.59 8.73
CA ALA A 52 -11.31 -27.03 7.81
C ALA A 52 -11.55 -28.54 7.93
N PRO A 53 -12.81 -29.01 7.77
CA PRO A 53 -13.08 -30.44 7.66
C PRO A 53 -12.44 -31.01 6.39
N LYS A 54 -12.08 -32.29 6.43
CA LYS A 54 -11.46 -33.02 5.30
C LYS A 54 -12.19 -32.80 3.97
N ASP A 55 -13.51 -32.72 4.00
CA ASP A 55 -14.32 -32.57 2.79
C ASP A 55 -14.09 -31.24 2.04
N MET A 56 -13.71 -30.17 2.74
CA MET A 56 -13.32 -28.91 2.08
C MET A 56 -12.01 -29.05 1.30
N ALA A 57 -11.17 -30.04 1.62
CA ALA A 57 -9.94 -30.35 0.88
C ALA A 57 -10.15 -31.33 -0.28
N ASN A 58 -11.40 -31.73 -0.57
CA ASN A 58 -11.70 -32.77 -1.55
C ASN A 58 -11.57 -32.24 -3.01
N PRO A 59 -10.61 -32.74 -3.81
CA PRO A 59 -10.39 -32.26 -5.17
C PRO A 59 -11.56 -32.51 -6.14
N ARG A 60 -12.50 -33.39 -5.77
CA ARG A 60 -13.73 -33.62 -6.54
C ARG A 60 -14.81 -32.57 -6.28
N LYS A 61 -14.71 -31.82 -5.18
CA LYS A 61 -15.67 -30.78 -4.78
C LYS A 61 -15.12 -29.38 -4.98
N HIS A 62 -13.81 -29.20 -4.77
CA HIS A 62 -13.13 -27.92 -4.87
C HIS A 62 -11.89 -28.05 -5.76
N PRO A 63 -11.53 -27.01 -6.54
CA PRO A 63 -10.21 -26.95 -7.14
C PRO A 63 -9.11 -26.99 -6.08
N VAL A 64 -8.24 -28.00 -6.16
CA VAL A 64 -7.05 -28.14 -5.31
C VAL A 64 -5.82 -28.16 -6.20
N PHE A 65 -4.83 -27.32 -5.89
CA PHE A 65 -3.63 -27.12 -6.70
C PHE A 65 -2.36 -27.50 -5.94
N ASP A 66 -1.37 -27.99 -6.67
CA ASP A 66 -0.06 -28.40 -6.11
C ASP A 66 0.84 -27.22 -5.69
N ALA A 67 0.37 -25.99 -5.85
CA ALA A 67 1.03 -24.74 -5.51
C ALA A 67 0.01 -23.60 -5.36
N ASP A 68 0.45 -22.47 -4.79
CA ASP A 68 -0.30 -21.21 -4.81
C ASP A 68 -0.66 -20.81 -6.26
N VAL A 69 -1.85 -20.25 -6.44
CA VAL A 69 -2.38 -19.87 -7.75
C VAL A 69 -2.73 -18.37 -7.89
N TYR A 70 -2.50 -17.54 -6.87
CA TYR A 70 -2.81 -16.09 -6.88
C TYR A 70 -4.22 -15.78 -7.44
N SER A 71 -5.25 -16.01 -6.63
CA SER A 71 -6.65 -15.70 -6.97
C SER A 71 -6.92 -14.19 -6.98
N VAL A 72 -8.09 -13.76 -7.47
CA VAL A 72 -8.52 -12.34 -7.40
C VAL A 72 -8.31 -11.77 -6.00
N ARG A 73 -7.76 -10.55 -5.92
CA ARG A 73 -7.57 -9.85 -4.63
C ARG A 73 -8.89 -9.50 -3.99
N TYR A 74 -8.93 -9.60 -2.67
CA TYR A 74 -10.07 -9.15 -1.89
C TYR A 74 -10.35 -7.66 -2.15
N PRO A 75 -11.61 -7.27 -2.43
CA PRO A 75 -11.90 -5.89 -2.77
C PRO A 75 -11.80 -4.98 -1.54
N ARG A 76 -11.23 -3.79 -1.74
CA ARG A 76 -11.18 -2.75 -0.71
C ARG A 76 -12.59 -2.29 -0.33
N GLN A 77 -12.88 -2.25 0.97
CA GLN A 77 -14.07 -1.61 1.51
C GLN A 77 -13.93 -0.09 1.42
N LEU A 78 -14.96 0.56 0.90
CA LEU A 78 -15.12 2.00 0.85
C LEU A 78 -16.48 2.37 1.45
N PHE A 79 -16.66 3.61 1.85
CA PHE A 79 -17.92 4.07 2.44
C PHE A 79 -18.52 5.20 1.62
N LYS A 80 -19.85 5.20 1.48
CA LYS A 80 -20.55 6.33 0.89
C LYS A 80 -20.53 7.48 1.89
N VAL A 81 -20.01 8.63 1.50
CA VAL A 81 -19.99 9.83 2.33
C VAL A 81 -20.43 10.99 1.47
N ARG A 82 -21.34 11.83 1.97
CA ARG A 82 -21.74 13.06 1.28
C ARG A 82 -21.07 14.23 1.98
N TYR A 83 -20.51 15.14 1.19
CA TYR A 83 -19.84 16.33 1.70
C TYR A 83 -20.70 17.11 2.72
N GLY A 84 -21.98 17.35 2.41
CA GLY A 84 -22.90 18.04 3.32
C GLY A 84 -23.21 17.29 4.63
N ASP A 85 -23.15 15.96 4.65
CA ASP A 85 -23.32 15.20 5.90
C ASP A 85 -22.10 15.38 6.81
N VAL A 86 -20.90 15.45 6.21
CA VAL A 86 -19.66 15.75 6.95
C VAL A 86 -19.69 17.18 7.48
N GLU A 87 -20.10 18.15 6.67
CA GLU A 87 -20.25 19.54 7.13
C GLU A 87 -21.19 19.65 8.35
N ALA A 88 -22.32 18.95 8.32
CA ALA A 88 -23.25 18.91 9.45
C ALA A 88 -22.61 18.32 10.72
N THR A 89 -21.79 17.27 10.60
CA THR A 89 -21.06 16.73 11.77
C THR A 89 -20.01 17.68 12.32
N LEU A 90 -19.41 18.52 11.47
CA LEU A 90 -18.42 19.50 11.87
C LEU A 90 -19.02 20.72 12.58
N GLU A 91 -20.34 20.94 12.53
CA GLU A 91 -21.01 22.00 13.29
C GLU A 91 -20.69 21.94 14.78
N ALA A 92 -20.56 20.72 15.34
CA ALA A 92 -20.16 20.51 16.73
C ALA A 92 -18.74 21.01 17.07
N LEU A 93 -17.90 21.23 16.05
CA LEU A 93 -16.52 21.69 16.18
C LEU A 93 -16.31 23.14 15.74
N GLN A 94 -17.29 23.75 15.05
CA GLN A 94 -17.17 25.11 14.51
C GLN A 94 -16.89 26.15 15.60
N GLU A 95 -17.59 26.08 16.73
CA GLU A 95 -17.36 26.99 17.85
C GLU A 95 -15.95 26.83 18.44
N VAL A 96 -15.43 25.59 18.49
CA VAL A 96 -14.07 25.32 18.97
C VAL A 96 -13.05 25.90 17.99
N ALA A 97 -13.23 25.68 16.69
CA ALA A 97 -12.37 26.22 15.64
C ALA A 97 -12.34 27.75 15.66
N HIS A 98 -13.51 28.38 15.71
CA HIS A 98 -13.64 29.84 15.75
C HIS A 98 -12.90 30.43 16.96
N ASN A 99 -13.09 29.84 18.15
CA ASN A 99 -12.39 30.27 19.36
C ASN A 99 -10.86 30.04 19.32
N MET A 100 -10.38 29.23 18.38
CA MET A 100 -8.96 28.98 18.14
C MET A 100 -8.40 29.86 17.02
N GLY A 101 -9.22 30.69 16.36
CA GLY A 101 -8.81 31.47 15.19
C GLY A 101 -8.53 30.61 13.96
N THR A 102 -9.28 29.52 13.78
CA THR A 102 -9.17 28.60 12.64
C THR A 102 -10.54 28.13 12.15
N SER A 103 -10.58 27.28 11.13
CA SER A 103 -11.78 26.73 10.52
C SER A 103 -11.70 25.21 10.38
N CYS A 104 -12.86 24.55 10.31
CA CYS A 104 -12.97 23.13 9.96
C CYS A 104 -13.51 23.01 8.53
N HIS A 105 -12.89 22.16 7.71
CA HIS A 105 -13.32 21.92 6.33
C HIS A 105 -13.57 20.44 6.08
N ALA A 106 -14.72 20.11 5.47
CA ALA A 106 -15.16 18.73 5.29
C ALA A 106 -14.32 17.90 4.31
N GLY A 107 -13.52 18.52 3.43
CA GLY A 107 -12.80 17.83 2.36
C GLY A 107 -11.86 16.71 2.84
N ALA A 108 -10.99 17.00 3.82
CA ALA A 108 -10.06 16.01 4.37
C ALA A 108 -10.81 14.87 5.08
N TRP A 109 -11.82 15.22 5.90
CA TRP A 109 -12.66 14.26 6.61
C TRP A 109 -13.45 13.36 5.66
N GLN A 110 -14.01 13.90 4.58
CA GLN A 110 -14.73 13.12 3.58
C GLN A 110 -13.81 12.08 2.96
N GLY A 111 -12.61 12.48 2.53
CA GLY A 111 -11.64 11.55 1.94
C GLY A 111 -11.26 10.42 2.90
N ALA A 112 -10.99 10.74 4.17
CA ALA A 112 -10.67 9.76 5.19
C ALA A 112 -11.82 8.79 5.49
N LEU A 113 -13.05 9.31 5.62
CA LEU A 113 -14.25 8.51 5.84
C LEU A 113 -14.57 7.62 4.64
N GLU A 114 -14.47 8.11 3.41
CA GLU A 114 -14.73 7.30 2.21
C GLU A 114 -13.75 6.13 2.07
N LYS A 115 -12.49 6.37 2.45
CA LYS A 115 -11.38 5.44 2.26
C LYS A 115 -11.31 4.37 3.33
N ASP A 116 -11.46 4.77 4.61
CA ASP A 116 -11.19 3.91 5.78
C ASP A 116 -12.30 3.99 6.85
N GLY A 117 -13.43 4.64 6.55
CA GLY A 117 -14.55 4.79 7.49
C GLY A 117 -14.16 5.56 8.75
N ILE A 118 -14.76 5.20 9.89
CA ILE A 118 -14.46 5.85 11.18
C ILE A 118 -12.99 5.74 11.56
N GLN A 119 -12.30 4.65 11.19
CA GLN A 119 -10.87 4.52 11.45
C GLN A 119 -10.04 5.55 10.69
N GLY A 120 -10.48 5.94 9.48
CA GLY A 120 -9.91 7.08 8.76
C GLY A 120 -10.07 8.37 9.55
N ALA A 121 -11.29 8.67 10.01
CA ALA A 121 -11.56 9.87 10.82
C ALA A 121 -10.76 9.88 12.14
N ILE A 122 -10.63 8.75 12.83
CA ILE A 122 -9.80 8.64 14.04
C ILE A 122 -8.33 8.97 13.74
N LYS A 123 -7.78 8.50 12.61
CA LYS A 123 -6.40 8.81 12.20
C LYS A 123 -6.24 10.31 11.93
N GLU A 124 -7.13 10.92 11.17
CA GLU A 124 -7.11 12.37 10.91
C GLU A 124 -7.24 13.19 12.20
N ALA A 125 -8.14 12.79 13.09
CA ALA A 125 -8.37 13.46 14.37
C ALA A 125 -7.15 13.51 15.29
N LEU A 126 -6.20 12.57 15.17
CA LEU A 126 -4.95 12.61 15.93
C LEU A 126 -4.06 13.80 15.56
N TYR A 127 -4.28 14.39 14.39
CA TYR A 127 -3.52 15.52 13.86
C TYR A 127 -4.35 16.79 13.74
N ASP A 128 -5.66 16.75 13.95
CA ASP A 128 -6.50 17.94 13.88
C ASP A 128 -6.52 18.70 15.23
N PRO A 129 -6.00 19.95 15.29
CA PRO A 129 -5.95 20.73 16.53
C PRO A 129 -7.32 20.99 17.15
N VAL A 130 -8.36 21.19 16.33
CA VAL A 130 -9.72 21.51 16.80
C VAL A 130 -10.30 20.29 17.50
N VAL A 131 -10.18 19.11 16.90
CA VAL A 131 -10.66 17.86 17.51
C VAL A 131 -9.92 17.55 18.80
N LEU A 132 -8.59 17.72 18.83
CA LEU A 132 -7.80 17.50 20.04
C LEU A 132 -8.23 18.44 21.18
N VAL A 133 -8.49 19.71 20.89
CA VAL A 133 -8.96 20.69 21.88
C VAL A 133 -10.39 20.36 22.32
N ALA A 134 -11.29 20.02 21.39
CA ALA A 134 -12.66 19.62 21.71
C ALA A 134 -12.67 18.39 22.62
N PHE A 135 -11.85 17.39 22.33
CA PHE A 135 -11.69 16.21 23.17
C PHE A 135 -11.14 16.57 24.56
N ALA A 136 -10.10 17.39 24.64
CA ALA A 136 -9.56 17.84 25.93
C ALA A 136 -10.63 18.55 26.78
N ARG A 137 -11.45 19.40 26.15
CA ARG A 137 -12.59 20.08 26.79
C ARG A 137 -13.65 19.09 27.27
N SER A 138 -13.94 18.05 26.50
CA SER A 138 -14.87 16.98 26.91
C SER A 138 -14.41 16.25 28.19
N LEU A 139 -13.10 16.23 28.46
CA LEU A 139 -12.51 15.70 29.69
C LEU A 139 -12.42 16.74 30.83
N GLY A 140 -13.04 17.91 30.67
CA GLY A 140 -12.99 19.02 31.63
C GLY A 140 -11.65 19.79 31.62
N ARG A 141 -10.84 19.65 30.57
CA ARG A 141 -9.57 20.38 30.43
C ARG A 141 -9.71 21.54 29.45
N ASN A 142 -9.29 22.73 29.88
CA ASN A 142 -9.28 23.92 29.03
C ASN A 142 -7.84 24.28 28.65
N PRO A 143 -7.28 23.69 27.59
CA PRO A 143 -5.91 23.97 27.19
C PRO A 143 -5.77 25.42 26.72
N ARG A 144 -4.65 26.05 27.07
CA ARG A 144 -4.29 27.34 26.51
C ARG A 144 -3.92 27.17 25.03
N ILE A 145 -4.60 27.92 24.17
CA ILE A 145 -4.35 27.94 22.72
C ILE A 145 -3.04 28.70 22.46
N PRO A 146 -1.96 28.04 22.01
CA PRO A 146 -0.73 28.72 21.65
C PRO A 146 -0.92 29.46 20.32
N MET A 147 -0.49 30.71 20.29
CA MET A 147 -0.49 31.54 19.09
C MET A 147 0.94 31.90 18.75
N LYS A 148 1.31 31.83 17.48
CA LYS A 148 2.62 32.22 16.96
C LYS A 148 2.48 33.33 15.92
N ASP A 149 3.60 33.96 15.61
CA ASP A 149 3.65 34.84 14.45
C ASP A 149 3.54 33.98 13.17
N PRO A 150 2.83 34.46 12.14
CA PRO A 150 2.61 33.69 10.93
C PRO A 150 3.89 33.49 10.13
N ASP A 151 4.01 32.32 9.50
CA ASP A 151 5.11 32.00 8.58
C ASP A 151 4.82 32.66 7.22
N LEU A 152 5.14 33.94 7.12
CA LEU A 152 4.92 34.73 5.90
C LEU A 152 6.04 34.48 4.89
N LEU A 153 5.77 34.70 3.60
CA LEU A 153 6.85 34.96 2.63
C LEU A 153 7.53 36.27 3.03
N GLU A 154 8.59 36.16 3.84
CA GLU A 154 9.27 37.31 4.42
C GLU A 154 9.77 38.25 3.33
N GLY A 155 9.57 39.55 3.55
CA GLY A 155 9.87 40.61 2.59
C GLY A 155 8.78 40.81 1.53
N THR A 156 8.43 39.79 0.73
CA THR A 156 7.43 39.93 -0.35
C THR A 156 6.04 40.25 0.19
N SER A 157 5.54 39.46 1.14
CA SER A 157 4.22 39.68 1.75
C SER A 157 4.18 40.93 2.65
N LYS A 158 5.34 41.41 3.10
CA LYS A 158 5.46 42.63 3.91
C LYS A 158 5.65 43.90 3.05
N ASN A 159 5.95 43.77 1.75
CA ASN A 159 6.21 44.90 0.86
C ASN A 159 4.98 45.82 0.73
N LYS A 160 5.19 47.13 0.88
CA LYS A 160 4.10 48.12 0.95
C LYS A 160 3.24 48.16 -0.31
N GLU A 161 3.84 48.07 -1.50
CA GLU A 161 3.10 48.18 -2.76
C GLU A 161 2.36 46.87 -3.10
N VAL A 162 2.96 45.72 -2.78
CA VAL A 162 2.27 44.41 -2.85
C VAL A 162 1.02 44.43 -1.98
N ARG A 163 1.15 44.81 -0.71
CA ARG A 163 0.02 44.87 0.23
C ARG A 163 -1.06 45.87 -0.22
N LYS A 164 -0.66 47.03 -0.72
CA LYS A 164 -1.58 48.05 -1.24
C LYS A 164 -2.38 47.52 -2.43
N PHE A 165 -1.75 46.76 -3.32
CA PHE A 165 -2.45 46.11 -4.43
C PHE A 165 -3.47 45.09 -3.93
N LEU A 166 -3.06 44.16 -3.05
CA LEU A 166 -3.92 43.09 -2.55
C LEU A 166 -5.13 43.62 -1.78
N LYS A 167 -4.95 44.66 -0.94
CA LYS A 167 -6.05 45.31 -0.22
C LYS A 167 -7.08 45.95 -1.14
N LYS A 168 -6.65 46.46 -2.29
CA LYS A 168 -7.54 47.08 -3.29
C LYS A 168 -8.25 46.04 -4.14
N ASN A 169 -7.67 44.85 -4.29
CA ASN A 169 -8.14 43.79 -5.18
C ASN A 169 -8.16 42.43 -4.47
N PRO A 170 -8.94 42.25 -3.39
CA PRO A 170 -8.95 40.99 -2.64
C PRO A 170 -9.45 39.79 -3.45
N ASP A 171 -10.20 40.04 -4.53
CA ASP A 171 -10.72 39.04 -5.46
C ASP A 171 -9.71 38.56 -6.51
N CYS A 172 -8.48 39.09 -6.50
CA CYS A 172 -7.47 38.76 -7.53
C CYS A 172 -7.06 37.28 -7.56
N ILE A 173 -7.35 36.53 -6.49
CA ILE A 173 -7.20 35.07 -6.43
C ILE A 173 -8.04 34.34 -7.48
N ASN A 174 -9.15 34.94 -7.92
CA ASN A 174 -10.08 34.36 -8.90
C ASN A 174 -9.81 34.84 -10.33
N TRP A 175 -8.81 35.69 -10.54
CA TRP A 175 -8.49 36.20 -11.87
C TRP A 175 -7.69 35.17 -12.67
N SER A 176 -7.73 35.29 -13.99
CA SER A 176 -6.90 34.45 -14.86
C SER A 176 -5.41 34.69 -14.56
N HIS A 177 -4.61 33.64 -14.65
CA HIS A 177 -3.17 33.70 -14.39
C HIS A 177 -2.42 34.63 -15.38
N ASN A 178 -3.04 35.00 -16.50
CA ASN A 178 -2.53 35.95 -17.49
C ASN A 178 -3.36 37.24 -17.56
N ASP A 179 -4.16 37.55 -16.53
CA ASP A 179 -4.99 38.76 -16.52
C ASP A 179 -4.10 40.03 -16.46
N PRO A 180 -4.18 40.97 -17.42
CA PRO A 180 -3.41 42.21 -17.42
C PRO A 180 -3.58 43.06 -16.15
N LYS A 181 -4.67 42.88 -15.40
CA LYS A 181 -4.87 43.55 -14.10
C LYS A 181 -3.83 43.14 -13.06
N LEU A 182 -3.07 42.07 -13.28
CA LEU A 182 -1.96 41.63 -12.42
C LEU A 182 -0.65 42.38 -12.68
N LEU A 183 -0.52 43.13 -13.79
CA LEU A 183 0.69 43.90 -14.11
C LEU A 183 1.14 44.85 -12.98
N PRO A 184 0.25 45.56 -12.24
CA PRO A 184 0.68 46.39 -11.11
C PRO A 184 1.27 45.56 -9.95
N LEU A 185 0.76 44.36 -9.71
CA LEU A 185 1.32 43.44 -8.72
C LEU A 185 2.69 42.92 -9.16
N GLY A 186 2.82 42.55 -10.44
CA GLY A 186 4.11 42.18 -11.04
C GLY A 186 5.15 43.29 -10.90
N LYS A 187 4.80 44.55 -11.21
CA LYS A 187 5.68 45.71 -11.02
C LYS A 187 6.10 45.91 -9.57
N ALA A 188 5.19 45.72 -8.61
CA ALA A 188 5.52 45.82 -7.19
C ALA A 188 6.53 44.73 -6.75
N LEU A 189 6.38 43.50 -7.24
CA LEU A 189 7.31 42.40 -6.99
C LEU A 189 8.68 42.66 -7.62
N ILE A 190 8.74 43.13 -8.86
CA ILE A 190 9.99 43.47 -9.55
C ILE A 190 10.73 44.60 -8.80
N GLY A 191 10.00 45.62 -8.35
CA GLY A 191 10.57 46.68 -7.52
C GLY A 191 11.18 46.15 -6.23
N TYR A 192 10.46 45.27 -5.53
CA TYR A 192 10.96 44.59 -4.34
C TYR A 192 12.21 43.74 -4.65
N PHE A 193 12.20 42.94 -5.71
CA PHE A 193 13.34 42.12 -6.11
C PHE A 193 14.57 42.96 -6.45
N ARG A 194 14.37 44.15 -7.04
CA ARG A 194 15.46 45.10 -7.29
C ARG A 194 16.07 45.61 -6.00
N GLU A 195 15.25 46.03 -5.04
CA GLU A 195 15.75 46.45 -3.72
C GLU A 195 16.56 45.34 -3.04
N GLN A 196 16.12 44.07 -3.16
CA GLN A 196 16.87 42.94 -2.61
C GLN A 196 18.17 42.67 -3.38
N ALA A 197 18.13 42.71 -4.71
CA ALA A 197 19.31 42.54 -5.56
C ALA A 197 20.37 43.61 -5.26
N GLU A 198 19.96 44.87 -5.15
CA GLU A 198 20.82 45.99 -4.76
C GLU A 198 21.41 45.79 -3.36
N ALA A 199 20.61 45.35 -2.37
CA ALA A 199 21.12 45.10 -1.02
C ALA A 199 22.18 43.98 -1.00
N ILE A 200 21.94 42.88 -1.72
CA ILE A 200 22.88 41.76 -1.80
C ILE A 200 24.15 42.17 -2.55
N ALA A 201 24.02 42.85 -3.68
CA ALA A 201 25.14 43.32 -4.48
C ALA A 201 26.01 44.30 -3.67
N ASN A 202 25.41 45.28 -2.99
CA ASN A 202 26.14 46.22 -2.13
C ASN A 202 26.89 45.52 -0.99
N ALA A 203 26.29 44.49 -0.36
CA ALA A 203 26.95 43.74 0.70
C ALA A 203 28.12 42.88 0.18
N ARG A 204 28.00 42.34 -1.04
CA ARG A 204 29.07 41.54 -1.66
C ARG A 204 30.21 42.38 -2.22
N CYS A 205 29.89 43.57 -2.71
CA CYS A 205 30.84 44.52 -3.28
C CYS A 205 31.36 45.51 -2.22
N GLU A 206 31.18 45.23 -0.92
CA GLU A 206 31.66 46.11 0.13
C GLU A 206 33.18 46.34 0.03
N GLY A 207 33.60 47.60 -0.13
CA GLY A 207 35.00 47.98 -0.32
C GLY A 207 35.52 47.86 -1.76
N VAL A 208 34.67 47.52 -2.72
CA VAL A 208 34.98 47.49 -4.16
C VAL A 208 34.48 48.78 -4.82
N ASP A 209 35.38 49.60 -5.36
CA ASP A 209 35.05 50.81 -6.12
C ASP A 209 34.94 50.51 -7.63
N ASP A 210 34.10 49.53 -7.97
CA ASP A 210 33.80 49.15 -9.35
C ASP A 210 32.28 49.10 -9.55
N ARG A 211 31.75 50.15 -10.17
CA ARG A 211 30.31 50.25 -10.46
C ARG A 211 29.83 49.24 -11.48
N GLN A 212 30.69 48.84 -12.42
CA GLN A 212 30.31 47.87 -13.44
C GLN A 212 30.07 46.50 -12.80
N LEU A 213 30.94 46.11 -11.87
CA LEU A 213 30.79 44.87 -11.12
C LEU A 213 29.55 44.87 -10.22
N LEU A 214 29.20 46.02 -9.62
CA LEU A 214 27.96 46.18 -8.85
C LEU A 214 26.71 45.99 -9.72
N ASP A 215 26.67 46.62 -10.90
CA ASP A 215 25.56 46.51 -11.85
C ASP A 215 25.41 45.06 -12.36
N GLU A 216 26.52 44.37 -12.65
CA GLU A 216 26.53 42.97 -13.07
C GLU A 216 25.97 42.02 -11.98
N GLU A 217 26.28 42.25 -10.70
CA GLU A 217 25.71 41.48 -9.58
C GLU A 217 24.20 41.77 -9.41
N ILE A 218 23.77 43.03 -9.53
CA ILE A 218 22.34 43.38 -9.48
C ILE A 218 21.59 42.66 -10.60
N ASP A 219 22.09 42.70 -11.83
CA ASP A 219 21.48 42.02 -12.98
C ASP A 219 21.44 40.49 -12.79
N HIS A 220 22.49 39.91 -12.21
CA HIS A 220 22.52 38.48 -11.87
C HIS A 220 21.37 38.11 -10.92
N TYR A 221 21.20 38.83 -9.80
CA TYR A 221 20.11 38.54 -8.85
C TYR A 221 18.74 38.87 -9.42
N MET A 222 18.61 39.94 -10.18
CA MET A 222 17.36 40.28 -10.85
C MET A 222 16.92 39.15 -11.77
N LYS A 223 17.84 38.56 -12.55
CA LYS A 223 17.54 37.40 -13.38
C LYS A 223 17.05 36.23 -12.53
N VAL A 224 17.76 35.87 -11.46
CA VAL A 224 17.39 34.75 -10.58
C VAL A 224 16.01 34.97 -9.95
N PHE A 225 15.71 36.18 -9.44
CA PHE A 225 14.43 36.46 -8.80
C PHE A 225 13.26 36.52 -9.78
N THR A 226 13.51 36.95 -11.03
CA THR A 226 12.46 37.05 -12.05
C THR A 226 12.22 35.77 -12.83
N GLU A 227 13.08 34.74 -12.71
CA GLU A 227 12.88 33.43 -13.34
C GLU A 227 11.55 32.74 -12.95
N CYS A 228 11.00 33.06 -11.77
CA CYS A 228 9.70 32.54 -11.33
C CYS A 228 8.50 33.37 -11.79
N MET A 229 8.72 34.51 -12.45
CA MET A 229 7.67 35.38 -12.97
C MET A 229 7.21 34.90 -14.35
N VAL A 230 5.98 35.24 -14.72
CA VAL A 230 5.44 34.97 -16.05
C VAL A 230 5.69 36.19 -16.92
N ASP A 231 6.42 36.03 -18.02
CA ASP A 231 6.67 37.08 -18.99
C ASP A 231 5.50 37.17 -20.00
N THR A 232 5.03 38.39 -20.26
CA THR A 232 3.92 38.66 -21.20
C THR A 232 4.31 39.82 -22.10
N GLU A 233 3.60 40.03 -23.21
CA GLU A 233 3.85 41.15 -24.13
C GLU A 233 3.78 42.53 -23.44
N GLU A 234 3.02 42.65 -22.36
CA GLU A 234 2.77 43.90 -21.62
C GLU A 234 3.70 44.06 -20.39
N GLY A 235 4.46 43.01 -20.05
CA GLY A 235 5.39 42.95 -18.92
C GLY A 235 5.21 41.72 -18.03
N MET A 236 6.03 41.62 -16.99
CA MET A 236 6.02 40.45 -16.10
C MET A 236 4.89 40.50 -15.06
N ILE A 237 4.28 39.34 -14.80
CA ILE A 237 3.23 39.12 -13.79
C ILE A 237 3.60 37.97 -12.85
N PRO A 238 2.99 37.88 -11.64
CA PRO A 238 3.28 36.80 -10.69
C PRO A 238 2.80 35.44 -11.23
N PRO A 239 3.47 34.33 -10.88
CA PRO A 239 3.00 33.00 -11.24
C PRO A 239 1.70 32.65 -10.50
N HIS A 240 0.91 31.76 -11.11
CA HIS A 240 -0.43 31.40 -10.63
C HIS A 240 -0.49 30.88 -9.19
N ASN A 241 0.58 30.24 -8.70
CA ASN A 241 0.68 29.69 -7.36
C ASN A 241 1.08 30.73 -6.29
N LEU A 242 1.66 31.86 -6.69
CA LEU A 242 2.08 32.91 -5.76
C LEU A 242 0.91 33.80 -5.32
N ILE A 243 -0.06 34.07 -6.20
CA ILE A 243 -1.19 34.96 -5.91
C ILE A 243 -2.04 34.45 -4.73
N PRO A 244 -2.49 33.17 -4.69
CA PRO A 244 -3.23 32.65 -3.55
C PRO A 244 -2.44 32.78 -2.25
N ARG A 245 -1.13 32.54 -2.29
CA ARG A 245 -0.27 32.65 -1.11
C ARG A 245 -0.17 34.09 -0.61
N LEU A 246 0.04 35.07 -1.49
CA LEU A 246 0.12 36.48 -1.12
C LEU A 246 -1.21 37.00 -0.54
N VAL A 247 -2.35 36.60 -1.12
CA VAL A 247 -3.69 36.94 -0.60
C VAL A 247 -3.90 36.35 0.79
N MET A 248 -3.50 35.09 0.99
CA MET A 248 -3.57 34.42 2.29
C MET A 248 -2.67 35.09 3.34
N ASP A 249 -1.42 35.39 2.99
CA ASP A 249 -0.47 36.10 3.85
C ASP A 249 -0.99 37.50 4.22
N GLN A 250 -1.61 38.23 3.29
CA GLN A 250 -2.18 39.55 3.55
C GLN A 250 -3.36 39.49 4.51
N SER A 251 -4.22 38.48 4.38
CA SER A 251 -5.33 38.24 5.31
C SER A 251 -4.79 37.88 6.71
N THR A 252 -3.78 37.01 6.76
CA THR A 252 -3.11 36.59 8.00
C THR A 252 -2.44 37.78 8.72
N LEU A 253 -1.82 38.69 7.97
CA LEU A 253 -1.22 39.92 8.50
C LEU A 253 -2.25 40.88 9.13
N GLU A 254 -3.52 40.81 8.72
CA GLU A 254 -4.61 41.61 9.29
C GLU A 254 -5.15 40.98 10.59
N GLU A 255 -5.20 39.65 10.66
CA GLU A 255 -5.59 38.89 11.85
C GLU A 255 -4.51 38.90 12.94
N GLY A 256 -3.23 39.01 12.55
CA GLY A 256 -2.08 39.09 13.44
C GLY A 256 -1.46 37.72 13.72
N LYS A 257 -1.70 37.17 14.92
CA LYS A 257 -1.13 35.88 15.33
C LYS A 257 -2.00 34.72 14.87
N VAL A 258 -1.36 33.62 14.48
CA VAL A 258 -2.03 32.38 14.05
C VAL A 258 -1.87 31.27 15.07
N LEU A 259 -2.74 30.26 14.99
CA LEU A 259 -2.64 29.05 15.80
C LEU A 259 -1.29 28.36 15.59
N ASP A 260 -0.58 28.07 16.69
CA ASP A 260 0.58 27.18 16.65
C ASP A 260 0.10 25.72 16.75
N GLU A 261 -0.26 25.15 15.60
CA GLU A 261 -0.79 23.79 15.50
C GLU A 261 0.17 22.74 16.06
N ASN A 262 1.48 22.93 15.86
CA ASN A 262 2.49 21.98 16.31
C ASN A 262 2.60 21.97 17.83
N GLU A 263 2.62 23.15 18.45
CA GLU A 263 2.69 23.26 19.91
C GLU A 263 1.41 22.74 20.57
N ILE A 264 0.22 23.01 20.04
CA ILE A 264 -1.02 22.49 20.62
C ILE A 264 -1.13 20.96 20.47
N ARG A 265 -0.76 20.39 19.31
CA ARG A 265 -0.68 18.94 19.11
C ARG A 265 0.28 18.31 20.11
N LYS A 266 1.47 18.88 20.27
CA LYS A 266 2.48 18.40 21.22
C LYS A 266 1.96 18.40 22.65
N ARG A 267 1.26 19.47 23.07
CA ARG A 267 0.65 19.56 24.41
C ARG A 267 -0.42 18.50 24.64
N LEU A 268 -1.25 18.23 23.63
CA LEU A 268 -2.42 17.36 23.76
C LEU A 268 -2.16 15.89 23.45
N ARG A 269 -1.04 15.54 22.80
CA ARG A 269 -0.67 14.15 22.49
C ARG A 269 -0.82 13.20 23.69
N SER A 270 -0.23 13.57 24.83
CA SER A 270 -0.31 12.74 26.04
C SER A 270 -1.71 12.60 26.63
N VAL A 271 -2.61 13.56 26.37
CA VAL A 271 -4.02 13.51 26.79
C VAL A 271 -4.74 12.45 25.98
N THR A 272 -4.53 12.45 24.66
CA THR A 272 -5.10 11.48 23.74
C THR A 272 -4.56 10.08 23.99
N ASP A 273 -3.24 9.91 24.09
CA ASP A 273 -2.61 8.60 24.30
C ASP A 273 -3.10 7.91 25.59
N LYS A 274 -3.21 8.67 26.68
CA LYS A 274 -3.70 8.15 27.97
C LYS A 274 -5.19 7.84 27.99
N ASN A 275 -5.97 8.37 27.06
CA ASN A 275 -7.42 8.22 26.99
C ASN A 275 -7.87 7.65 25.64
N ARG A 276 -7.03 6.81 25.01
CA ARG A 276 -7.20 6.43 23.61
C ARG A 276 -8.58 5.88 23.28
N SER A 277 -9.11 4.96 24.07
CA SER A 277 -10.45 4.40 23.83
C SER A 277 -11.56 5.46 23.91
N LYS A 278 -11.46 6.42 24.84
CA LYS A 278 -12.44 7.53 24.94
C LYS A 278 -12.31 8.51 23.78
N PHE A 279 -11.08 8.72 23.29
CA PHE A 279 -10.83 9.55 22.11
C PHE A 279 -11.44 8.91 20.86
N ASP A 280 -11.18 7.63 20.65
CA ASP A 280 -11.72 6.88 19.52
C ASP A 280 -13.27 6.90 19.55
N GLU A 281 -13.88 6.71 20.73
CA GLU A 281 -15.33 6.85 20.93
C GLU A 281 -15.84 8.26 20.65
N PHE A 282 -15.16 9.29 21.15
CA PHE A 282 -15.51 10.70 20.93
C PHE A 282 -15.54 11.04 19.44
N VAL A 283 -14.49 10.68 18.70
CA VAL A 283 -14.39 10.89 17.25
C VAL A 283 -15.44 10.07 16.51
N SER A 284 -15.64 8.81 16.91
CA SER A 284 -16.67 7.93 16.33
C SER A 284 -18.06 8.56 16.44
N ASN A 285 -18.42 9.11 17.60
CA ASN A 285 -19.72 9.73 17.83
C ASN A 285 -19.95 10.96 16.95
N ILE A 286 -18.90 11.74 16.67
CA ILE A 286 -18.99 12.91 15.78
C ILE A 286 -19.26 12.48 14.34
N PHE A 287 -18.48 11.52 13.81
CA PHE A 287 -18.47 11.25 12.37
C PHE A 287 -19.34 10.07 11.92
N THR A 288 -19.82 9.23 12.83
CA THR A 288 -20.77 8.13 12.49
C THR A 288 -22.01 8.60 11.73
N PRO A 289 -22.65 9.73 12.08
CA PRO A 289 -23.80 10.23 11.34
C PRO A 289 -23.53 10.52 9.85
N ALA A 290 -22.28 10.84 9.48
CA ALA A 290 -21.90 11.09 8.09
C ALA A 290 -21.51 9.82 7.31
N LEU A 291 -21.38 8.68 7.99
CA LEU A 291 -20.94 7.43 7.39
C LEU A 291 -22.12 6.68 6.77
N GLY A 292 -22.15 6.61 5.45
CA GLY A 292 -23.10 5.81 4.71
C GLY A 292 -22.68 4.35 4.51
N GLN A 293 -23.48 3.63 3.73
CA GLN A 293 -23.26 2.20 3.46
C GLN A 293 -21.90 1.93 2.83
N ALA A 294 -21.28 0.83 3.27
CA ALA A 294 -20.07 0.30 2.68
C ALA A 294 -20.31 -0.25 1.25
N TYR A 295 -19.34 -0.04 0.37
CA TYR A 295 -19.32 -0.52 -1.00
C TYR A 295 -17.89 -0.87 -1.43
N PHE A 296 -17.74 -1.51 -2.60
CA PHE A 296 -16.45 -1.65 -3.27
C PHE A 296 -16.57 -1.29 -4.75
N LYS A 297 -15.44 -0.97 -5.37
CA LYS A 297 -15.35 -0.60 -6.78
C LYS A 297 -14.85 -1.78 -7.62
N ILE A 298 -15.43 -1.94 -8.80
CA ILE A 298 -15.02 -2.91 -9.80
C ILE A 298 -14.60 -2.12 -11.04
N SER A 299 -13.28 -2.02 -11.26
CA SER A 299 -12.72 -1.35 -12.43
C SER A 299 -12.82 -2.24 -13.67
N ARG A 300 -13.07 -1.62 -14.82
CA ARG A 300 -13.03 -2.23 -16.15
C ARG A 300 -12.43 -1.23 -17.12
N ASP A 301 -11.61 -1.69 -18.05
CA ASP A 301 -10.89 -0.81 -18.97
C ASP A 301 -11.84 0.10 -19.75
N GLY A 302 -11.50 1.39 -19.78
CA GLY A 302 -12.25 2.43 -20.49
C GLY A 302 -13.64 2.73 -19.92
N LYS A 303 -13.97 2.30 -18.68
CA LYS A 303 -15.27 2.53 -18.04
C LYS A 303 -15.14 3.01 -16.60
N ASP A 304 -16.10 3.82 -16.18
CA ASP A 304 -16.23 4.21 -14.79
C ASP A 304 -16.37 2.98 -13.88
N PRO A 305 -15.67 2.95 -12.72
CA PRO A 305 -15.75 1.82 -11.82
C PRO A 305 -17.18 1.57 -11.32
N GLN A 306 -17.66 0.35 -11.54
CA GLN A 306 -18.96 -0.06 -11.02
C GLN A 306 -18.89 -0.17 -9.49
N LYS A 307 -19.80 0.49 -8.77
CA LYS A 307 -19.94 0.37 -7.32
C LYS A 307 -20.90 -0.78 -6.96
N LYS A 308 -20.52 -1.62 -6.01
CA LYS A 308 -21.34 -2.71 -5.46
C LYS A 308 -21.39 -2.63 -3.94
N ALA A 309 -22.54 -2.93 -3.35
CA ALA A 309 -22.68 -2.96 -1.89
C ALA A 309 -21.70 -3.97 -1.27
N TYR A 310 -21.10 -3.60 -0.15
CA TYR A 310 -20.09 -4.42 0.52
C TYR A 310 -20.77 -5.48 1.39
N THR A 311 -21.04 -6.62 0.77
CA THR A 311 -21.82 -7.74 1.34
C THR A 311 -21.15 -9.04 0.94
N LEU A 312 -21.31 -10.08 1.76
CA LEU A 312 -20.69 -11.39 1.51
C LEU A 312 -20.98 -11.90 0.09
N ASP A 313 -22.23 -11.80 -0.36
CA ASP A 313 -22.66 -12.27 -1.68
C ASP A 313 -22.02 -11.50 -2.84
N ASN A 314 -21.98 -10.16 -2.75
CA ASN A 314 -21.40 -9.35 -3.81
C ASN A 314 -19.88 -9.54 -3.88
N ILE A 315 -19.21 -9.64 -2.73
CA ILE A 315 -17.77 -9.89 -2.66
C ILE A 315 -17.46 -11.30 -3.19
N THR A 316 -18.19 -12.31 -2.72
CA THR A 316 -18.07 -13.70 -3.21
C THR A 316 -18.23 -13.76 -4.73
N SER A 317 -19.27 -13.12 -5.27
CA SER A 317 -19.51 -13.05 -6.72
C SER A 317 -18.38 -12.36 -7.49
N TYR A 318 -17.75 -11.34 -6.89
CA TYR A 318 -16.58 -10.67 -7.46
C TYR A 318 -15.35 -11.59 -7.47
N MET A 319 -15.09 -12.28 -6.35
CA MET A 319 -13.93 -13.14 -6.14
C MET A 319 -13.95 -14.40 -7.00
N LYS A 320 -15.12 -14.94 -7.36
CA LYS A 320 -15.25 -16.16 -8.18
C LYS A 320 -14.73 -16.03 -9.63
N ARG A 321 -14.45 -14.83 -10.12
CA ARG A 321 -14.21 -14.57 -11.56
C ARG A 321 -12.98 -15.25 -12.15
N LYS A 322 -11.91 -15.40 -11.37
CA LYS A 322 -10.66 -16.07 -11.80
C LYS A 322 -10.07 -16.86 -10.63
N VAL A 323 -9.90 -18.16 -10.85
CA VAL A 323 -9.37 -19.10 -9.84
C VAL A 323 -7.85 -19.07 -9.77
N ARG A 324 -7.19 -18.75 -10.90
CA ARG A 324 -5.74 -18.63 -11.03
C ARG A 324 -5.37 -17.34 -11.72
N ASP A 325 -4.22 -16.76 -11.38
CA ASP A 325 -3.67 -15.56 -12.03
C ASP A 325 -4.73 -14.44 -12.10
N GLY A 326 -5.46 -14.31 -10.99
CA GLY A 326 -6.54 -13.35 -10.82
C GLY A 326 -6.04 -11.98 -10.36
N GLU A 327 -4.80 -11.93 -9.90
CA GLU A 327 -4.09 -10.70 -9.56
C GLU A 327 -3.36 -10.17 -10.79
N ASN A 328 -3.72 -8.98 -11.28
CA ASN A 328 -2.97 -8.28 -12.34
C ASN A 328 -1.67 -7.69 -11.77
N PHE A 329 -0.88 -8.51 -11.06
CA PHE A 329 0.36 -8.11 -10.39
C PHE A 329 1.46 -9.16 -10.65
N ASN A 330 2.71 -8.70 -10.76
CA ASN A 330 3.85 -9.56 -11.01
C ASN A 330 4.68 -9.78 -9.74
N TYR A 331 4.80 -11.05 -9.33
CA TYR A 331 5.59 -11.53 -8.19
C TYR A 331 6.83 -12.31 -8.65
N GLY A 332 7.27 -12.11 -9.89
CA GLY A 332 8.39 -12.83 -10.49
C GLY A 332 8.07 -14.31 -10.70
N SER A 333 8.98 -15.19 -10.27
CA SER A 333 8.86 -16.64 -10.48
C SER A 333 7.59 -17.24 -9.87
N GLY A 334 7.10 -16.65 -8.77
CA GLY A 334 5.83 -17.05 -8.15
C GLY A 334 4.64 -16.87 -9.09
N SER A 335 4.53 -15.71 -9.76
CA SER A 335 3.43 -15.46 -10.69
C SER A 335 3.48 -16.39 -11.90
N VAL A 336 4.67 -16.78 -12.36
CA VAL A 336 4.80 -17.81 -13.38
C VAL A 336 4.32 -19.14 -12.81
N ARG A 337 4.87 -19.60 -11.68
CA ARG A 337 4.53 -20.89 -11.06
C ARG A 337 3.02 -21.07 -10.86
N ALA A 338 2.32 -20.04 -10.43
CA ALA A 338 0.87 -20.05 -10.20
C ALA A 338 0.03 -20.42 -11.43
N ILE A 339 0.47 -20.01 -12.62
CA ILE A 339 -0.20 -20.37 -13.88
C ILE A 339 -0.02 -21.86 -14.20
N GLY A 340 1.17 -22.38 -13.90
CA GLY A 340 1.61 -23.74 -14.21
C GLY A 340 1.20 -24.77 -13.18
N ALA A 341 0.65 -24.34 -12.04
CA ALA A 341 0.18 -25.22 -10.97
C ALA A 341 -0.78 -26.29 -11.51
N LYS A 342 -0.56 -27.54 -11.14
CA LYS A 342 -1.39 -28.67 -11.53
C LYS A 342 -2.57 -28.79 -10.58
N GLN A 343 -3.76 -29.03 -11.13
CA GLN A 343 -4.93 -29.33 -10.31
C GLN A 343 -4.97 -30.82 -10.01
N PHE A 344 -5.09 -31.18 -8.73
CA PHE A 344 -5.30 -32.55 -8.31
C PHE A 344 -6.72 -33.01 -8.66
N ARG A 345 -6.90 -34.31 -8.96
CA ARG A 345 -8.20 -34.87 -9.35
C ARG A 345 -8.88 -35.61 -8.22
N ASN A 346 -8.11 -36.09 -7.25
CA ASN A 346 -8.59 -36.90 -6.14
C ASN A 346 -7.59 -36.87 -4.97
N PHE A 347 -7.96 -37.42 -3.81
CA PHE A 347 -7.10 -37.45 -2.62
C PHE A 347 -5.80 -38.24 -2.82
N GLN A 348 -5.81 -39.34 -3.58
CA GLN A 348 -4.59 -40.09 -3.86
C GLN A 348 -3.55 -39.19 -4.53
N ASP A 349 -3.94 -38.35 -5.50
CA ASP A 349 -3.00 -37.42 -6.14
C ASP A 349 -2.39 -36.43 -5.12
N VAL A 350 -3.18 -35.99 -4.13
CA VAL A 350 -2.72 -35.08 -3.06
C VAL A 350 -1.73 -35.81 -2.14
N GLU A 351 -2.07 -37.02 -1.72
CA GLU A 351 -1.26 -37.87 -0.83
C GLU A 351 0.05 -38.32 -1.51
N ASP A 352 0.00 -38.64 -2.80
CA ASP A 352 1.16 -39.01 -3.61
C ASP A 352 2.18 -37.86 -3.70
N ASN A 353 1.70 -36.62 -3.66
CA ASN A 353 2.52 -35.42 -3.75
C ASN A 353 2.94 -34.86 -2.37
N MET A 354 2.48 -35.44 -1.25
CA MET A 354 2.72 -34.94 0.11
C MET A 354 4.20 -34.61 0.41
N ALA A 355 5.14 -35.41 -0.10
CA ALA A 355 6.57 -35.20 0.09
C ALA A 355 7.10 -33.87 -0.49
N ARG A 356 6.37 -33.27 -1.45
CA ARG A 356 6.70 -31.95 -2.02
C ARG A 356 6.44 -30.80 -1.05
N ILE A 357 5.68 -31.03 0.02
CA ILE A 357 5.45 -30.01 1.06
C ILE A 357 6.69 -29.96 1.96
N VAL A 358 7.36 -28.80 1.93
CA VAL A 358 8.57 -28.48 2.69
C VAL A 358 8.33 -27.31 3.65
N SER A 359 9.29 -27.03 4.52
CA SER A 359 9.20 -25.88 5.42
C SER A 359 9.18 -24.56 4.64
N GLN A 360 8.57 -23.51 5.21
CA GLN A 360 8.57 -22.19 4.58
C GLN A 360 10.00 -21.69 4.32
N LYS A 361 10.92 -21.96 5.24
CA LYS A 361 12.33 -21.61 5.09
C LYS A 361 12.97 -22.24 3.85
N ASP A 362 12.70 -23.52 3.60
CA ASP A 362 13.23 -24.23 2.43
C ASP A 362 12.57 -23.72 1.14
N MET A 363 11.27 -23.44 1.20
CA MET A 363 10.55 -22.83 0.08
C MET A 363 11.07 -21.43 -0.25
N ASP A 364 11.43 -20.62 0.75
CA ASP A 364 12.00 -19.27 0.52
C ASP A 364 13.37 -19.34 -0.14
N VAL A 365 14.20 -20.32 0.23
CA VAL A 365 15.48 -20.59 -0.44
C VAL A 365 15.22 -20.94 -1.90
N ARG A 366 14.37 -21.93 -2.17
CA ARG A 366 14.06 -22.34 -3.54
C ARG A 366 13.40 -21.22 -4.35
N GLY A 367 12.55 -20.41 -3.73
CA GLY A 367 11.89 -19.27 -4.35
C GLY A 367 12.88 -18.19 -4.79
N ARG A 368 13.97 -17.97 -4.02
CA ARG A 368 15.06 -17.07 -4.45
C ARG A 368 15.81 -17.63 -5.65
N GLU A 369 16.19 -18.91 -5.62
CA GLU A 369 16.86 -19.56 -6.75
C GLU A 369 16.03 -19.48 -8.04
N LEU A 370 14.72 -19.77 -7.97
CA LEU A 370 13.82 -19.66 -9.11
C LEU A 370 13.70 -18.21 -9.63
N ASN A 371 13.78 -17.21 -8.75
CA ASN A 371 13.81 -15.82 -9.19
C ASN A 371 15.14 -15.47 -9.87
N ASP A 372 16.26 -15.97 -9.36
CA ASP A 372 17.57 -15.76 -9.97
C ASP A 372 17.65 -16.45 -11.35
N GLU A 373 17.04 -17.63 -11.50
CA GLU A 373 16.86 -18.30 -12.79
C GLU A 373 16.01 -17.46 -13.76
N LEU A 374 14.89 -16.86 -13.30
CA LEU A 374 14.08 -15.94 -14.11
C LEU A 374 14.86 -14.70 -14.54
N LEU A 375 15.62 -14.08 -13.62
CA LEU A 375 16.47 -12.93 -13.93
C LEU A 375 17.57 -13.29 -14.92
N SER A 376 18.11 -14.51 -14.86
CA SER A 376 19.09 -15.00 -15.84
C SER A 376 18.49 -15.14 -17.24
N LEU A 377 17.16 -15.30 -17.38
CA LEU A 377 16.51 -15.20 -18.69
C LEU A 377 16.58 -13.76 -19.21
N THR A 378 16.43 -12.74 -18.38
CA THR A 378 16.43 -11.34 -18.85
C THR A 378 17.70 -10.98 -19.63
N ASP A 379 18.87 -11.47 -19.24
CA ASP A 379 20.11 -11.26 -19.99
C ASP A 379 20.10 -11.98 -21.35
N LYS A 380 19.58 -13.21 -21.41
CA LYS A 380 19.54 -14.04 -22.62
C LYS A 380 18.59 -13.50 -23.70
N PHE A 381 17.59 -12.74 -23.30
CA PHE A 381 16.55 -12.21 -24.20
C PHE A 381 16.79 -10.75 -24.60
N LYS A 382 17.83 -10.12 -24.06
CA LYS A 382 18.12 -8.69 -24.25
C LYS A 382 18.37 -8.31 -25.70
N SER A 383 19.04 -9.18 -26.45
CA SER A 383 19.37 -8.96 -27.88
C SER A 383 18.17 -9.11 -28.81
N THR A 384 17.12 -9.78 -28.36
CA THR A 384 15.92 -10.12 -29.15
C THR A 384 14.69 -9.33 -28.70
N TYR A 385 14.84 -8.42 -27.73
CA TYR A 385 13.77 -7.57 -27.23
C TYR A 385 13.57 -6.34 -28.12
N ARG A 386 12.32 -6.05 -28.48
CA ARG A 386 11.99 -4.96 -29.42
C ARG A 386 12.13 -3.54 -28.86
N TYR A 387 12.31 -3.37 -27.54
CA TYR A 387 12.42 -2.06 -26.87
C TYR A 387 13.71 -1.92 -26.05
N GLN A 388 13.89 -0.80 -25.36
CA GLN A 388 15.03 -0.61 -24.45
C GLN A 388 14.92 -1.50 -23.21
N ALA A 389 15.95 -2.31 -22.98
CA ALA A 389 16.01 -3.35 -21.96
C ALA A 389 16.67 -2.88 -20.63
N ASP A 390 16.59 -1.59 -20.32
CA ASP A 390 17.21 -0.94 -19.15
C ASP A 390 16.18 -0.48 -18.10
N SER A 391 14.91 -0.88 -18.24
CA SER A 391 13.83 -0.49 -17.33
C SER A 391 13.22 -1.69 -16.59
N PHE A 392 12.62 -1.44 -15.42
CA PHE A 392 11.86 -2.44 -14.67
C PHE A 392 10.76 -3.11 -15.51
N ARG A 393 10.21 -2.39 -16.49
CA ARG A 393 9.23 -2.89 -17.46
C ARG A 393 9.75 -4.10 -18.25
N TYR A 394 11.06 -4.18 -18.50
CA TYR A 394 11.64 -5.31 -19.21
C TYR A 394 11.51 -6.63 -18.42
N VAL A 395 11.66 -6.58 -17.09
CA VAL A 395 11.51 -7.78 -16.23
C VAL A 395 10.05 -8.24 -16.20
N ASP A 396 9.10 -7.29 -16.19
CA ASP A 396 7.68 -7.59 -16.29
C ASP A 396 7.33 -8.22 -17.64
N ASP A 397 7.84 -7.66 -18.74
CA ASP A 397 7.62 -8.20 -20.09
C ASP A 397 8.20 -9.62 -20.24
N ILE A 398 9.38 -9.90 -19.68
CA ILE A 398 9.95 -11.26 -19.66
C ILE A 398 9.08 -12.21 -18.82
N THR A 399 8.60 -11.75 -17.68
CA THR A 399 7.75 -12.58 -16.82
C THR A 399 6.44 -12.92 -17.53
N ASP A 400 5.78 -11.93 -18.12
CA ASP A 400 4.56 -12.12 -18.90
C ASP A 400 4.80 -12.99 -20.14
N MET A 401 5.97 -12.86 -20.77
CA MET A 401 6.39 -13.75 -21.86
C MET A 401 6.46 -15.21 -21.40
N VAL A 402 7.08 -15.51 -20.26
CA VAL A 402 7.14 -16.90 -19.74
C VAL A 402 5.73 -17.39 -19.39
N LYS A 403 4.91 -16.54 -18.76
CA LYS A 403 3.51 -16.87 -18.44
C LYS A 403 2.70 -17.26 -19.67
N HIS A 404 2.84 -16.51 -20.76
CA HIS A 404 2.15 -16.81 -22.02
C HIS A 404 2.72 -18.06 -22.67
N TYR A 405 4.04 -18.22 -22.71
CA TYR A 405 4.71 -19.41 -23.23
C TYR A 405 4.18 -20.67 -22.52
N MET A 406 4.08 -20.63 -21.20
CA MET A 406 3.56 -21.74 -20.43
C MET A 406 2.07 -22.03 -20.69
N LYS A 407 1.27 -21.03 -21.09
CA LYS A 407 -0.15 -21.18 -21.44
C LYS A 407 -0.37 -21.64 -22.88
N LYS A 408 0.44 -21.18 -23.83
CA LYS A 408 0.19 -21.27 -25.28
C LYS A 408 1.33 -21.91 -26.10
N GLY A 409 2.40 -22.33 -25.45
CA GLY A 409 3.63 -22.76 -26.10
C GLY A 409 4.23 -21.65 -26.96
N ASP A 410 4.86 -22.04 -28.07
CA ASP A 410 5.56 -21.15 -29.00
C ASP A 410 4.65 -20.17 -29.76
N SER A 411 3.32 -20.22 -29.58
CA SER A 411 2.37 -19.33 -30.23
C SER A 411 2.34 -17.94 -29.56
N LEU A 412 3.42 -17.18 -29.76
CA LEU A 412 3.63 -15.82 -29.26
C LEU A 412 3.38 -14.74 -30.34
N GLY A 413 2.43 -14.97 -31.25
CA GLY A 413 2.23 -14.18 -32.49
C GLY A 413 2.44 -12.67 -32.34
N ASP A 414 3.19 -12.06 -33.27
CA ASP A 414 3.61 -10.64 -33.31
C ASP A 414 4.00 -10.00 -31.97
N TRP A 415 4.43 -10.79 -30.97
CA TRP A 415 4.80 -10.26 -29.66
C TRP A 415 6.31 -10.00 -29.55
N LEU A 416 6.72 -9.37 -28.44
CA LEU A 416 7.94 -8.58 -28.22
C LEU A 416 9.31 -9.23 -28.48
N PHE A 417 9.34 -10.51 -28.88
CA PHE A 417 10.54 -11.34 -28.97
C PHE A 417 10.51 -12.27 -30.18
N ASP A 418 11.61 -12.33 -30.92
CA ASP A 418 11.86 -13.36 -31.92
C ASP A 418 12.81 -14.41 -31.31
N PHE A 419 12.33 -15.63 -31.11
CA PHE A 419 13.05 -16.67 -30.34
C PHE A 419 14.04 -17.46 -31.18
N THR A 420 15.24 -17.66 -30.64
CA THR A 420 16.15 -18.73 -31.09
C THR A 420 15.80 -20.07 -30.43
N ASP A 421 16.26 -21.18 -30.99
CA ASP A 421 16.06 -22.52 -30.39
C ASP A 421 16.69 -22.63 -28.99
N ASP A 422 17.86 -22.00 -28.80
CA ASP A 422 18.54 -21.94 -27.50
C ASP A 422 17.72 -21.19 -26.44
N GLN A 423 17.05 -20.11 -26.85
CA GLN A 423 16.16 -19.33 -26.00
C GLN A 423 14.90 -20.13 -25.62
N ARG A 424 14.30 -20.88 -26.56
CA ARG A 424 13.17 -21.78 -26.26
C ARG A 424 13.57 -22.84 -25.24
N LYS A 425 14.71 -23.51 -25.45
CA LYS A 425 15.23 -24.52 -24.52
C LYS A 425 15.51 -23.95 -23.12
N ALA A 426 15.96 -22.69 -23.04
CA ALA A 426 16.14 -22.01 -21.76
C ALA A 426 14.81 -21.78 -21.03
N ILE A 427 13.75 -21.39 -21.75
CA ILE A 427 12.40 -21.26 -21.19
C ILE A 427 11.85 -22.61 -20.73
N ASP A 428 11.96 -23.65 -21.56
CA ASP A 428 11.50 -25.00 -21.22
C ASP A 428 12.17 -25.53 -19.95
N THR A 429 13.49 -25.36 -19.85
CA THR A 429 14.26 -25.75 -18.66
C THR A 429 13.77 -25.02 -17.41
N TYR A 430 13.53 -23.71 -17.53
CA TYR A 430 13.02 -22.92 -16.41
C TYR A 430 11.60 -23.33 -16.00
N ILE A 431 10.71 -23.60 -16.96
CA ILE A 431 9.34 -24.07 -16.69
C ILE A 431 9.37 -25.43 -15.98
N GLU A 432 10.27 -26.33 -16.38
CA GLU A 432 10.40 -27.66 -15.77
C GLU A 432 10.95 -27.59 -14.35
N ASN A 433 11.89 -26.69 -14.09
CA ASN A 433 12.37 -26.35 -12.76
C ASN A 433 11.27 -25.77 -11.86
N LEU A 434 10.38 -24.94 -12.41
CA LEU A 434 9.21 -24.40 -11.70
C LEU A 434 8.19 -25.49 -11.36
N ARG A 435 7.90 -26.38 -12.30
CA ARG A 435 6.91 -27.46 -12.15
C ARG A 435 7.35 -28.52 -11.14
N SER A 436 8.64 -28.83 -11.09
CA SER A 436 9.22 -29.81 -10.17
C SER A 436 9.50 -29.24 -8.77
N ALA A 437 9.48 -27.91 -8.61
CA ALA A 437 9.79 -27.27 -7.34
C ALA A 437 8.86 -27.75 -6.20
N PRO A 438 9.39 -27.88 -4.97
CA PRO A 438 8.59 -28.11 -3.77
C PRO A 438 7.65 -26.93 -3.49
N THR A 439 6.79 -27.08 -2.47
CA THR A 439 5.83 -26.07 -2.03
C THR A 439 5.76 -25.98 -0.52
N ALA A 440 5.31 -24.86 0.03
CA ALA A 440 5.00 -24.77 1.47
C ALA A 440 3.61 -25.35 1.82
N TYR A 441 2.71 -25.41 0.83
CA TYR A 441 1.35 -25.92 0.98
C TYR A 441 0.73 -26.23 -0.41
N PHE A 442 -0.34 -27.01 -0.42
CA PHE A 442 -1.26 -27.12 -1.58
C PHE A 442 -2.46 -26.21 -1.38
N GLU A 443 -2.97 -25.63 -2.46
CA GLU A 443 -3.95 -24.55 -2.39
C GLU A 443 -5.34 -25.05 -2.79
N VAL A 444 -6.33 -24.87 -1.91
CA VAL A 444 -7.74 -25.14 -2.15
C VAL A 444 -8.47 -23.85 -2.42
N LYS A 445 -9.24 -23.79 -3.51
CA LYS A 445 -10.13 -22.67 -3.82
C LYS A 445 -11.58 -23.08 -3.59
N THR A 446 -12.17 -22.64 -2.48
CA THR A 446 -13.57 -22.98 -2.13
C THR A 446 -14.60 -22.47 -3.13
N GLN A 447 -14.33 -21.34 -3.79
CA GLN A 447 -15.21 -20.67 -4.76
C GLN A 447 -16.63 -20.38 -4.27
N ARG A 448 -16.81 -20.22 -2.96
CA ARG A 448 -18.08 -19.86 -2.32
C ARG A 448 -17.84 -19.08 -1.03
N ALA A 449 -18.90 -18.46 -0.52
CA ALA A 449 -18.90 -18.01 0.86
C ALA A 449 -18.81 -19.22 1.80
N VAL A 450 -18.04 -19.10 2.88
CA VAL A 450 -17.92 -20.11 3.93
C VAL A 450 -18.20 -19.45 5.27
N GLU A 451 -19.20 -19.95 5.98
CA GLU A 451 -19.52 -19.48 7.33
C GLU A 451 -18.50 -20.04 8.34
N LEU A 452 -18.30 -19.33 9.46
CA LEU A 452 -17.33 -19.77 10.47
C LEU A 452 -17.73 -21.08 11.14
N ASN A 453 -19.02 -21.38 11.26
CA ASN A 453 -19.52 -22.64 11.84
C ASN A 453 -19.27 -23.87 10.94
N GLU A 454 -18.85 -23.69 9.69
CA GLU A 454 -18.48 -24.79 8.79
C GLU A 454 -17.04 -25.28 9.03
N PHE A 455 -16.25 -24.54 9.81
CA PHE A 455 -14.94 -24.99 10.27
C PHE A 455 -15.09 -25.81 11.55
N GLU A 456 -14.15 -26.74 11.75
CA GLU A 456 -14.16 -27.69 12.87
C GLU A 456 -13.61 -27.04 14.14
N GLY A 457 -12.74 -26.05 13.99
CA GLY A 457 -12.23 -25.27 15.09
C GLY A 457 -11.24 -24.20 14.67
N ALA A 458 -10.58 -23.61 15.66
CA ALA A 458 -9.56 -22.60 15.43
C ALA A 458 -8.39 -22.73 16.41
N LEU A 459 -7.17 -22.57 15.90
CA LEU A 459 -5.98 -22.32 16.72
C LEU A 459 -5.87 -20.83 16.98
N ILE A 460 -5.79 -20.45 18.25
CA ILE A 460 -5.80 -19.05 18.68
C ILE A 460 -4.55 -18.77 19.55
N PRO A 461 -3.77 -17.73 19.26
CA PRO A 461 -2.59 -17.40 20.04
C PRO A 461 -2.99 -16.91 21.44
N ARG A 462 -2.20 -17.30 22.45
CA ARG A 462 -2.33 -16.72 23.79
C ARG A 462 -2.09 -15.21 23.73
N GLY A 463 -3.01 -14.45 24.31
CA GLY A 463 -2.99 -13.00 24.28
C GLY A 463 -3.95 -12.37 23.25
N THR A 464 -4.65 -13.18 22.45
CA THR A 464 -5.79 -12.69 21.65
C THR A 464 -6.79 -11.95 22.54
N ASP A 465 -7.27 -10.81 22.04
CA ASP A 465 -8.19 -9.94 22.75
C ASP A 465 -9.46 -10.67 23.21
N LYS A 466 -9.87 -10.43 24.46
CA LYS A 466 -10.98 -11.13 25.09
C LYS A 466 -12.29 -10.95 24.32
N SER A 467 -12.55 -9.76 23.76
CA SER A 467 -13.80 -9.54 23.02
C SER A 467 -13.90 -10.41 21.76
N LEU A 468 -12.77 -10.74 21.14
CA LEU A 468 -12.75 -11.67 20.00
C LEU A 468 -12.96 -13.11 20.45
N LEU A 469 -12.34 -13.53 21.55
CA LEU A 469 -12.55 -14.86 22.13
C LEU A 469 -14.02 -15.08 22.52
N ASP A 470 -14.65 -14.06 23.11
CA ASP A 470 -16.07 -14.10 23.48
C ASP A 470 -16.96 -14.24 22.23
N LYS A 471 -16.66 -13.50 21.15
CA LYS A 471 -17.35 -13.66 19.86
C LYS A 471 -17.17 -15.07 19.28
N LEU A 472 -15.95 -15.61 19.28
CA LEU A 472 -15.66 -16.95 18.75
C LEU A 472 -16.31 -18.07 19.55
N SER A 473 -16.43 -17.91 20.87
CA SER A 473 -17.11 -18.89 21.72
C SER A 473 -18.58 -19.09 21.34
N SER A 474 -19.19 -18.08 20.70
CA SER A 474 -20.58 -18.14 20.21
C SER A 474 -20.74 -18.79 18.82
N THR A 475 -19.66 -19.06 18.08
CA THR A 475 -19.75 -19.61 16.71
C THR A 475 -19.79 -21.14 16.66
N GLY A 476 -19.61 -21.82 17.81
CA GLY A 476 -19.59 -23.28 17.91
C GLY A 476 -18.25 -23.91 17.54
N LEU A 477 -17.21 -23.11 17.28
CA LEU A 477 -15.87 -23.60 16.98
C LEU A 477 -15.21 -24.23 18.20
N LYS A 478 -14.54 -25.37 18.00
CA LYS A 478 -13.56 -25.87 18.98
C LYS A 478 -12.35 -24.93 18.99
N LEU A 479 -12.10 -24.26 20.11
CA LEU A 479 -10.97 -23.34 20.25
C LEU A 479 -9.80 -24.05 20.93
N GLU A 480 -8.62 -24.00 20.31
CA GLU A 480 -7.38 -24.53 20.88
C GLU A 480 -6.35 -23.41 20.98
N LEU A 481 -5.83 -23.20 22.19
CA LEU A 481 -4.85 -22.15 22.44
C LEU A 481 -3.43 -22.66 22.19
N TYR A 482 -2.59 -21.80 21.65
CA TYR A 482 -1.14 -22.03 21.57
C TYR A 482 -0.34 -20.81 22.04
N ASP A 483 0.85 -21.03 22.56
CA ASP A 483 1.78 -19.98 22.94
C ASP A 483 2.73 -19.65 21.78
N PRO A 484 2.63 -18.47 21.15
CA PRO A 484 3.52 -18.10 20.04
C PRO A 484 4.99 -17.98 20.45
N LYS A 485 5.29 -17.94 21.75
CA LYS A 485 6.66 -17.88 22.28
C LYS A 485 7.30 -19.25 22.49
N VAL A 486 6.52 -20.33 22.33
CA VAL A 486 6.99 -21.70 22.54
C VAL A 486 7.09 -22.40 21.18
N GLU A 487 8.31 -22.70 20.77
CA GLU A 487 8.58 -23.40 19.52
C GLU A 487 7.85 -24.75 19.48
N GLY A 488 7.15 -25.03 18.37
CA GLY A 488 6.35 -26.24 18.20
C GLY A 488 4.97 -26.23 18.87
N ASP A 489 4.61 -25.25 19.70
CA ASP A 489 3.33 -25.28 20.43
C ASP A 489 2.10 -25.13 19.51
N ARG A 490 2.24 -24.38 18.40
CA ARG A 490 1.19 -24.31 17.36
C ARG A 490 0.97 -25.66 16.67
N VAL A 491 2.05 -26.40 16.41
CA VAL A 491 1.98 -27.76 15.84
C VAL A 491 1.33 -28.72 16.84
N ARG A 492 1.70 -28.66 18.12
CA ARG A 492 1.02 -29.41 19.19
C ARG A 492 -0.49 -29.09 19.22
N ALA A 493 -0.86 -27.81 19.15
CA ALA A 493 -2.27 -27.41 19.17
C ALA A 493 -3.03 -27.93 17.95
N LEU A 494 -2.40 -27.97 16.77
CA LEU A 494 -2.95 -28.56 15.55
C LEU A 494 -3.35 -30.03 15.74
N HIS A 495 -2.57 -30.80 16.50
CA HIS A 495 -2.83 -32.23 16.77
C HIS A 495 -4.09 -32.49 17.62
N ALA A 496 -4.65 -31.46 18.26
CA ALA A 496 -5.97 -31.57 18.88
C ALA A 496 -7.12 -31.79 17.86
N PHE A 497 -6.81 -31.68 16.56
CA PHE A 497 -7.73 -31.88 15.43
C PHE A 497 -7.40 -33.12 14.59
N ASP A 498 -6.76 -34.15 15.17
CA ASP A 498 -6.40 -35.38 14.44
C ASP A 498 -7.59 -36.04 13.70
N GLY A 499 -8.82 -35.87 14.21
CA GLY A 499 -10.04 -36.40 13.60
C GLY A 499 -10.38 -35.87 12.21
N VAL A 500 -9.77 -34.75 11.77
CA VAL A 500 -10.00 -34.18 10.43
C VAL A 500 -8.77 -34.30 9.52
N MET A 501 -7.68 -34.88 10.03
CA MET A 501 -6.47 -35.14 9.26
C MET A 501 -6.65 -36.31 8.29
N PHE A 502 -5.81 -36.39 7.26
CA PHE A 502 -5.88 -37.42 6.21
C PHE A 502 -4.50 -37.70 5.61
N GLY A 503 -4.38 -38.75 4.77
CA GLY A 503 -3.14 -39.01 4.04
C GLY A 503 -1.94 -39.38 4.91
N GLU A 504 -2.11 -40.35 5.81
CA GLU A 504 -1.02 -40.79 6.68
C GLU A 504 0.06 -41.53 5.90
N ARG A 505 1.32 -41.07 5.98
CA ARG A 505 2.44 -41.62 5.21
C ARG A 505 3.75 -41.62 5.98
N ASP A 506 4.53 -42.70 5.82
CA ASP A 506 5.90 -42.79 6.35
C ASP A 506 6.90 -42.15 5.37
N LEU A 507 7.32 -40.92 5.65
CA LEU A 507 8.19 -40.17 4.76
C LEU A 507 9.68 -40.59 4.86
N ALA A 508 10.07 -41.41 5.85
CA ALA A 508 11.43 -41.98 5.86
C ALA A 508 11.58 -43.13 4.86
N ALA A 509 10.50 -43.87 4.59
CA ALA A 509 10.50 -44.94 3.60
C ALA A 509 10.60 -44.42 2.15
N ASP A 510 10.09 -43.20 1.88
CA ASP A 510 10.13 -42.58 0.55
C ASP A 510 11.49 -41.97 0.20
N LYS A 511 12.29 -41.51 1.18
CA LYS A 511 13.69 -41.08 0.95
C LYS A 511 14.56 -42.19 0.34
N GLY A 512 14.19 -43.46 0.52
CA GLY A 512 14.84 -44.62 -0.11
C GLY A 512 14.53 -44.81 -1.60
N LYS A 513 13.54 -44.09 -2.16
CA LYS A 513 13.14 -44.17 -3.58
C LYS A 513 13.50 -42.92 -4.40
N GLU A 514 13.68 -41.76 -3.77
CA GLU A 514 13.90 -40.48 -4.48
C GLU A 514 15.36 -40.15 -4.82
N LEU A 515 16.35 -40.95 -4.42
CA LEU A 515 17.78 -40.70 -4.71
C LEU A 515 18.19 -40.86 -6.19
N ASN A 516 17.26 -41.08 -7.11
CA ASN A 516 17.57 -41.20 -8.54
C ASN A 516 17.12 -40.03 -9.44
N GLU A 517 16.41 -39.00 -8.94
CA GLU A 517 15.87 -37.95 -9.85
C GLU A 517 15.92 -36.50 -9.34
N VAL A 518 16.92 -36.11 -8.53
CA VAL A 518 17.23 -34.69 -8.32
C VAL A 518 18.61 -34.38 -8.88
N ALA A 519 18.64 -33.90 -10.13
CA ALA A 519 19.85 -33.39 -10.76
C ALA A 519 20.30 -32.11 -10.04
N THR A 520 21.39 -32.21 -9.29
CA THR A 520 22.15 -31.05 -8.78
C THR A 520 22.69 -30.25 -9.96
N SER A 521 22.22 -29.02 -10.17
CA SER A 521 22.82 -28.09 -11.14
C SER A 521 24.05 -27.40 -10.52
N PRO A 522 25.25 -27.50 -11.13
CA PRO A 522 26.44 -26.81 -10.67
C PRO A 522 26.56 -25.48 -11.41
N ASN A 523 26.07 -24.38 -10.84
CA ASN A 523 26.51 -23.03 -11.20
C ASN A 523 26.05 -21.98 -10.16
N ALA A 524 26.60 -22.08 -8.95
CA ALA A 524 26.56 -20.99 -7.98
C ALA A 524 27.87 -20.20 -8.09
N ARG A 525 27.91 -19.20 -8.97
CA ARG A 525 28.87 -18.07 -8.91
C ARG A 525 28.51 -17.01 -9.95
N THR A 526 27.77 -16.00 -9.50
CA THR A 526 27.98 -14.56 -9.74
C THR A 526 26.63 -13.87 -9.55
N SER A 527 26.54 -12.99 -8.54
CA SER A 527 25.77 -11.73 -8.59
C SER A 527 25.71 -11.08 -7.20
N GLN A 528 26.85 -10.60 -6.70
CA GLN A 528 26.92 -9.75 -5.50
C GLN A 528 26.49 -8.29 -5.79
N HIS A 529 25.92 -7.99 -6.96
CA HIS A 529 25.64 -6.62 -7.41
C HIS A 529 24.15 -6.22 -7.42
N TYR A 530 23.24 -7.17 -7.21
CA TYR A 530 21.79 -6.89 -7.14
C TYR A 530 21.21 -6.96 -5.71
N ILE A 531 22.03 -7.27 -4.71
CA ILE A 531 21.62 -7.47 -3.31
C ILE A 531 21.29 -6.13 -2.62
N THR A 532 21.94 -5.03 -3.02
CA THR A 532 21.82 -3.74 -2.32
C THR A 532 20.51 -2.99 -2.56
N ASN A 533 19.78 -3.26 -3.65
CA ASN A 533 18.52 -2.57 -3.95
C ASN A 533 17.26 -3.35 -3.52
N ARG A 534 17.38 -4.63 -3.14
CA ARG A 534 16.23 -5.46 -2.73
C ARG A 534 15.97 -5.44 -1.22
N GLU A 535 16.98 -5.21 -0.39
CA GLU A 535 16.79 -4.99 1.05
C GLU A 535 16.02 -3.69 1.35
N ALA A 536 16.08 -2.71 0.45
CA ALA A 536 15.26 -1.49 0.52
C ALA A 536 13.78 -1.76 0.20
N PHE A 537 13.48 -2.68 -0.74
CA PHE A 537 12.11 -3.00 -1.14
C PHE A 537 11.42 -3.96 -0.17
N GLN A 538 12.12 -4.95 0.39
CA GLN A 538 11.54 -5.84 1.41
C GLN A 538 11.13 -5.06 2.67
N LYS A 539 11.87 -4.01 3.05
CA LYS A 539 11.48 -3.08 4.12
C LYS A 539 10.27 -2.20 3.80
N GLN A 540 9.85 -2.14 2.53
CA GLN A 540 8.75 -1.29 2.05
C GLN A 540 7.44 -2.08 1.85
N VAL A 541 7.53 -3.39 1.57
CA VAL A 541 6.36 -4.29 1.47
C VAL A 541 5.83 -4.70 2.85
N ASP A 542 6.69 -4.74 3.89
CA ASP A 542 6.33 -5.14 5.25
C ASP A 542 5.93 -3.96 6.17
N ARG A 543 5.67 -2.75 5.61
CA ARG A 543 5.16 -1.60 6.38
C ARG A 543 3.64 -1.46 6.23
N PRO A 544 2.86 -1.51 7.32
CA PRO A 544 1.50 -1.02 7.30
C PRO A 544 1.50 0.51 7.29
N GLY A 545 1.11 1.10 6.15
CA GLY A 545 0.73 2.51 6.03
C GLY A 545 1.87 3.53 5.84
N ALA A 546 2.42 3.62 4.63
CA ALA A 546 3.24 4.78 4.22
C ALA A 546 2.66 5.46 2.98
N ASP A 547 2.45 6.78 3.10
CA ASP A 547 2.03 7.70 2.06
C ASP A 547 3.10 7.88 0.96
N LEU A 548 2.64 8.28 -0.22
CA LEU A 548 3.39 8.35 -1.48
C LEU A 548 4.24 9.62 -1.67
N ASP A 549 4.61 10.36 -0.62
CA ASP A 549 5.26 11.67 -0.76
C ASP A 549 6.58 11.79 0.02
N ASP A 550 7.56 10.90 -0.19
CA ASP A 550 8.96 11.19 0.16
C ASP A 550 9.95 10.28 -0.57
N VAL A 551 10.53 10.78 -1.66
CA VAL A 551 11.73 10.21 -2.31
C VAL A 551 12.83 11.27 -2.28
N PRO A 552 14.01 11.01 -1.69
CA PRO A 552 15.18 11.87 -1.87
C PRO A 552 15.79 11.61 -3.25
N SER A 553 16.05 12.69 -4.01
CA SER A 553 16.79 12.61 -5.26
C SER A 553 18.26 12.25 -5.01
N THR A 554 18.69 11.09 -5.48
CA THR A 554 20.11 10.77 -5.61
C THR A 554 20.51 10.96 -7.07
N GLY A 555 21.33 12.00 -7.30
CA GLY A 555 21.74 12.47 -8.62
C GLY A 555 22.53 11.47 -9.46
N GLY A 556 22.24 11.54 -10.76
CA GLY A 556 23.03 11.05 -11.89
C GLY A 556 22.85 12.02 -13.07
N PRO A 557 23.77 12.08 -14.05
CA PRO A 557 24.29 13.33 -14.59
C PRO A 557 23.39 14.05 -15.60
N LYS A 558 23.61 15.37 -15.65
CA LYS A 558 23.04 16.34 -16.59
C LYS A 558 23.26 15.95 -18.05
N SER A 559 22.16 15.93 -18.80
CA SER A 559 22.14 16.27 -20.23
C SER A 559 20.77 16.87 -20.56
N GLY A 560 20.68 18.20 -20.68
CA GLY A 560 19.52 18.86 -21.30
C GLY A 560 19.70 18.94 -22.82
N PRO A 561 18.95 19.81 -23.53
CA PRO A 561 17.55 20.23 -23.35
C PRO A 561 16.72 19.91 -24.62
N GLY A 562 15.39 19.84 -24.53
CA GLY A 562 14.57 19.78 -25.75
C GLY A 562 13.07 19.46 -25.60
N MET A 563 12.27 20.52 -25.50
CA MET A 563 10.96 20.76 -26.14
C MET A 563 9.74 19.83 -25.92
N LEU A 564 8.75 20.45 -25.27
CA LEU A 564 7.35 20.69 -25.73
C LEU A 564 6.28 19.58 -25.63
N THR A 565 5.41 19.78 -24.62
CA THR A 565 3.95 20.01 -24.69
C THR A 565 3.08 19.17 -25.65
N ALA A 566 2.11 18.45 -25.06
CA ALA A 566 0.67 18.73 -25.18
C ALA A 566 -0.05 18.25 -23.90
#